data_AF-A0A7Y6XA75-F1
#
_entry.id   AF-A0A7Y6XA75-F1
#
_cell.length_a   1.000
_cell.length_b   1.000
_cell.length_c   1.000
_cell.angle_alpha   90.00
_cell.angle_beta   90.00
_cell.angle_gamma   90.00
#
_symmetry.space_group_name_H-M   'P 1'
#
loop_
_entity.id
_entity.type
_entity.pdbx_description
1 polymer ?
#
loop_
_entity_poly.entity_id
_entity_poly.type
_entity_poly.pdbx_seq_one_letter_code
_entity_poly.pdbx_strand_id
1 'polypeptide(L)'
;MSETTKGGVLGPVSAATGPETALARLRALETLESGYEAWLELKGEHAASVARFREERERLDQQGSFLLGAVRAAGLEPTASTEPGLVPASASAGDFLRDAEEKLAKTREALAAREAESEAGYSAAFAEIRSTLKDRVQRHLAVQRPRLTLLLRRVGAERSILHVERVSGDTPVLLCLLFSGRIPSRYGFLLDDSTEDVALPPAPLYPDEGVAPSDVRPDASALVARVRDAGEVLPVKGMLPLAVPRPGGGEDFFRLLQRGAVLEVELAEGATFRNVLGREESERFAGHLLRLKLAGRIDLDIEAG
;
A
#
# COMPACT_ATOMS: atom_id res chain seq x y z
N MET A 1 -4.80 58.09 -29.16
CA MET A 1 -3.39 57.71 -29.37
C MET A 1 -2.96 57.00 -28.09
N SER A 2 -3.46 55.79 -27.81
CA SER A 2 -3.23 54.51 -28.49
C SER A 2 -1.83 53.97 -28.21
N GLU A 3 -1.74 52.96 -27.34
CA GLU A 3 -0.77 51.85 -27.23
C GLU A 3 -0.92 51.25 -25.81
N THR A 4 -1.79 50.28 -25.56
CA THR A 4 -1.75 48.84 -25.91
C THR A 4 -0.56 48.10 -25.29
N THR A 5 -0.63 47.80 -23.98
CA THR A 5 0.23 46.76 -23.37
C THR A 5 -0.57 45.49 -23.16
N LYS A 6 -0.14 44.48 -23.90
CA LYS A 6 -0.68 43.12 -24.04
C LYS A 6 -0.82 42.40 -22.70
N GLY A 7 -1.90 41.63 -22.61
CA GLY A 7 -2.09 40.63 -21.58
C GLY A 7 -1.03 39.52 -21.65
N GLY A 8 -0.57 39.11 -20.48
CA GLY A 8 0.02 37.80 -20.24
C GLY A 8 -1.01 36.95 -19.52
N VAL A 9 -1.71 36.12 -20.28
CA VAL A 9 -2.50 35.00 -19.73
C VAL A 9 -1.50 34.01 -19.16
N LEU A 10 -1.35 34.00 -17.83
CA LEU A 10 -0.77 32.87 -17.12
C LEU A 10 -1.78 31.72 -17.23
N GLY A 11 -1.67 30.94 -18.31
CA GLY A 11 -2.32 29.64 -18.39
C GLY A 11 -1.84 28.77 -17.22
N PRO A 12 -2.69 27.91 -16.65
CA PRO A 12 -2.25 27.00 -15.61
C PRO A 12 -1.14 26.13 -16.18
N VAL A 13 0.03 26.18 -15.53
CA VAL A 13 1.07 25.17 -15.72
C VAL A 13 0.47 23.85 -15.26
N SER A 14 -0.07 23.09 -16.20
CA SER A 14 -0.37 21.69 -15.96
C SER A 14 0.97 21.01 -15.81
N ALA A 15 1.48 20.95 -14.58
CA ALA A 15 2.55 20.04 -14.23
C ALA A 15 2.12 18.67 -14.72
N ALA A 16 2.96 18.02 -15.54
CA ALA A 16 2.70 16.66 -15.98
C ALA A 16 2.65 15.77 -14.74
N THR A 17 1.44 15.47 -14.27
CA THR A 17 1.15 14.51 -13.19
C THR A 17 0.99 13.14 -13.80
N GLY A 18 1.65 12.13 -13.23
CA GLY A 18 1.65 10.78 -13.77
C GLY A 18 2.88 9.96 -13.36
N PRO A 19 2.86 8.65 -13.68
CA PRO A 19 3.85 7.68 -13.19
C PRO A 19 5.30 8.09 -13.48
N GLU A 20 5.58 8.63 -14.67
CA GLU A 20 6.92 9.08 -15.05
C GLU A 20 7.47 10.21 -14.18
N THR A 21 6.62 11.12 -13.71
CA THR A 21 7.05 12.23 -12.84
C THR A 21 7.43 11.71 -11.46
N ALA A 22 6.66 10.77 -10.90
CA ALA A 22 6.98 10.11 -9.63
C ALA A 22 8.30 9.32 -9.74
N LEU A 23 8.50 8.58 -10.84
CA LEU A 23 9.74 7.85 -11.09
C LEU A 23 10.95 8.78 -11.28
N ALA A 24 10.79 9.88 -12.02
CA ALA A 24 11.86 10.87 -12.18
C ALA A 24 12.28 11.48 -10.84
N ARG A 25 11.31 11.78 -9.95
CA ARG A 25 11.60 12.22 -8.57
C ARG A 25 12.34 11.16 -7.79
N LEU A 26 11.85 9.92 -7.76
CA LEU A 26 12.52 8.81 -7.06
C LEU A 26 13.99 8.66 -7.48
N ARG A 27 14.27 8.77 -8.77
CA ARG A 27 15.63 8.68 -9.34
C ARG A 27 16.52 9.86 -8.93
N ALA A 28 15.95 11.05 -8.71
CA ALA A 28 16.66 12.26 -8.29
C ALA A 28 16.86 12.38 -6.76
N LEU A 29 15.98 11.74 -5.98
CA LEU A 29 15.96 11.82 -4.53
C LEU A 29 16.93 10.82 -3.88
N GLU A 30 17.66 11.24 -2.85
CA GLU A 30 18.69 10.40 -2.22
C GLU A 30 18.25 9.73 -0.92
N THR A 31 17.28 10.29 -0.17
CA THR A 31 16.87 9.74 1.14
C THR A 31 15.83 8.62 1.00
N LEU A 32 15.67 7.81 2.06
CA LEU A 32 14.60 6.80 2.12
C LEU A 32 13.23 7.47 2.26
N GLU A 33 13.10 8.41 3.19
CA GLU A 33 11.88 9.18 3.44
C GLU A 33 11.27 9.75 2.15
N SER A 34 12.07 10.48 1.36
CA SER A 34 11.61 11.10 0.12
C SER A 34 11.23 10.09 -0.96
N GLY A 35 11.89 8.92 -1.01
CA GLY A 35 11.48 7.83 -1.90
C GLY A 35 10.12 7.23 -1.52
N TYR A 36 9.84 7.15 -0.22
CA TYR A 36 8.52 6.75 0.28
C TYR A 36 7.44 7.81 0.07
N GLU A 37 7.79 9.09 0.17
CA GLU A 37 6.88 10.19 -0.18
C GLU A 37 6.50 10.12 -1.66
N ALA A 38 7.46 9.93 -2.57
CA ALA A 38 7.19 9.73 -3.99
C ALA A 38 6.27 8.51 -4.25
N TRP A 39 6.43 7.45 -3.46
CA TRP A 39 5.54 6.29 -3.55
C TRP A 39 4.13 6.59 -3.04
N LEU A 40 4.00 7.34 -1.95
CA LEU A 40 2.71 7.79 -1.44
C LEU A 40 1.99 8.71 -2.44
N GLU A 41 2.73 9.62 -3.08
CA GLU A 41 2.22 10.45 -4.17
C GLU A 41 1.69 9.58 -5.33
N LEU A 42 2.47 8.59 -5.77
CA LEU A 42 2.05 7.66 -6.83
C LEU A 42 0.78 6.88 -6.46
N LYS A 43 0.65 6.43 -5.21
CA LYS A 43 -0.58 5.81 -4.68
C LYS A 43 -1.76 6.78 -4.77
N GLY A 44 -1.55 8.05 -4.44
CA GLY A 44 -2.57 9.11 -4.55
C GLY A 44 -2.98 9.39 -5.99
N GLU A 45 -2.02 9.49 -6.91
CA GLU A 45 -2.27 9.70 -8.34
C GLU A 45 -3.04 8.54 -8.96
N HIS A 46 -2.68 7.30 -8.61
CA HIS A 46 -3.39 6.09 -9.04
C HIS A 46 -4.84 6.10 -8.56
N ALA A 47 -5.08 6.35 -7.28
CA ALA A 47 -6.43 6.43 -6.71
C ALA A 47 -7.27 7.53 -7.39
N ALA A 48 -6.69 8.69 -7.66
CA ALA A 48 -7.34 9.76 -8.41
C ALA A 48 -7.63 9.37 -9.87
N SER A 49 -6.74 8.61 -10.51
CA SER A 49 -6.95 8.07 -11.86
C SER A 49 -8.15 7.12 -11.90
N VAL A 50 -8.20 6.16 -10.97
CA VAL A 50 -9.30 5.20 -10.84
C VAL A 50 -10.63 5.91 -10.59
N ALA A 51 -10.65 6.92 -9.73
CA ALA A 51 -11.84 7.74 -9.50
C ALA A 51 -12.32 8.45 -10.77
N ARG A 52 -11.41 9.05 -11.55
CA ARG A 52 -11.75 9.72 -12.82
C ARG A 52 -12.32 8.75 -13.86
N PHE A 53 -11.73 7.57 -14.03
CA PHE A 53 -12.26 6.56 -14.95
C PHE A 53 -13.65 6.06 -14.52
N ARG A 54 -13.86 5.90 -13.21
CA ARG A 54 -15.18 5.56 -12.66
C ARG A 54 -16.23 6.62 -12.98
N GLU A 55 -15.92 7.89 -12.71
CA GLU A 55 -16.81 9.03 -13.02
C GLU A 55 -17.09 9.14 -14.52
N GLU A 56 -16.07 8.94 -15.36
CA GLU A 56 -16.24 8.99 -16.82
C GLU A 56 -17.13 7.84 -17.32
N ARG A 57 -16.98 6.64 -16.77
CA ARG A 57 -17.86 5.49 -17.06
C ARG A 57 -19.30 5.77 -16.64
N GLU A 58 -19.52 6.24 -15.42
CA GLU A 58 -20.84 6.59 -14.91
C GLU A 58 -21.50 7.69 -15.78
N ARG A 59 -20.73 8.70 -16.20
CA ARG A 59 -21.19 9.76 -17.11
C ARG A 59 -21.56 9.20 -18.50
N LEU A 60 -20.73 8.33 -19.07
CA LEU A 60 -21.03 7.70 -20.37
C LEU A 60 -22.28 6.83 -20.30
N ASP A 61 -22.50 6.11 -19.19
CA ASP A 61 -23.69 5.29 -18.99
C ASP A 61 -24.95 6.15 -18.82
N GLN A 62 -24.87 7.27 -18.11
CA GLN A 62 -25.97 8.24 -18.02
C GLN A 62 -26.30 8.88 -19.37
N GLN A 63 -25.28 9.32 -20.12
CA GLN A 63 -25.48 9.90 -21.46
C GLN A 63 -26.04 8.88 -22.45
N GLY A 64 -25.52 7.65 -22.42
CA GLY A 64 -26.01 6.55 -23.25
C GLY A 64 -27.45 6.18 -22.93
N SER A 65 -27.79 6.01 -21.65
CA SER A 65 -29.17 5.69 -21.24
C SER A 65 -30.15 6.81 -21.56
N PHE A 66 -29.76 8.08 -21.39
CA PHE A 66 -30.59 9.23 -21.78
C PHE A 66 -30.81 9.28 -23.29
N LEU A 67 -29.77 9.15 -24.10
CA LEU A 67 -29.89 9.18 -25.57
C LEU A 67 -30.76 8.03 -26.08
N LEU A 68 -30.54 6.81 -25.60
CA LEU A 68 -31.37 5.65 -25.99
C LEU A 68 -32.81 5.81 -25.51
N GLY A 69 -33.01 6.32 -24.28
CA GLY A 69 -34.34 6.62 -23.75
C GLY A 69 -35.07 7.71 -24.53
N ALA A 70 -34.39 8.78 -24.92
CA ALA A 70 -34.94 9.88 -25.70
C ALA A 70 -35.35 9.42 -27.11
N VAL A 71 -34.53 8.58 -27.76
CA VAL A 71 -34.83 8.05 -29.08
C VAL A 71 -36.00 7.04 -29.03
N ARG A 72 -36.07 6.19 -27.99
CA ARG A 72 -37.25 5.32 -27.76
C ARG A 72 -38.52 6.13 -27.46
N ALA A 73 -38.43 7.16 -26.63
CA ALA A 73 -39.55 8.04 -26.29
C ALA A 73 -40.03 8.87 -27.49
N ALA A 74 -39.15 9.16 -28.45
CA ALA A 74 -39.51 9.80 -29.72
C ALA A 74 -40.27 8.86 -30.69
N GLY A 75 -40.53 7.61 -30.30
CA GLY A 75 -41.31 6.65 -31.10
C GLY A 75 -40.56 6.07 -32.29
N LEU A 76 -39.22 6.16 -32.28
CA LEU A 76 -38.33 5.69 -33.35
C LEU A 76 -38.02 4.18 -33.25
N GLU A 77 -38.87 3.42 -32.54
CA GLU A 77 -38.78 1.96 -32.55
C GLU A 77 -39.22 1.39 -33.91
N PRO A 78 -38.56 0.32 -34.41
CA PRO A 78 -38.98 -0.35 -35.63
C PRO A 78 -40.33 -1.03 -35.37
N THR A 79 -41.43 -0.34 -35.68
CA THR A 79 -42.74 -0.94 -35.74
C THR A 79 -42.79 -1.86 -36.95
N ALA A 80 -42.90 -3.17 -36.69
CA ALA A 80 -43.28 -4.15 -37.69
C ALA A 80 -44.75 -3.89 -38.10
N SER A 81 -44.95 -2.89 -38.97
CA SER A 81 -46.27 -2.49 -39.45
C SER A 81 -46.55 -3.15 -40.80
N THR A 82 -47.57 -4.00 -40.85
CA THR A 82 -48.00 -4.77 -42.04
C THR A 82 -49.01 -4.02 -42.92
N GLU A 83 -49.11 -2.68 -42.82
CA GLU A 83 -50.03 -1.89 -43.64
C GLU A 83 -49.32 -0.82 -44.48
N PRO A 84 -49.67 -0.69 -45.78
CA PRO A 84 -49.06 0.28 -46.68
C PRO A 84 -49.69 1.67 -46.48
N GLY A 85 -49.14 2.44 -45.55
CA GLY A 85 -49.46 3.86 -45.34
C GLY A 85 -48.30 4.77 -45.73
N LEU A 86 -48.58 5.82 -46.50
CA LEU A 86 -47.65 6.86 -46.97
C LEU A 86 -47.07 7.70 -45.81
N VAL A 87 -46.06 7.18 -45.12
CA VAL A 87 -45.21 7.98 -44.21
C VAL A 87 -43.73 7.67 -44.51
N PRO A 88 -42.94 8.62 -45.03
CA PRO A 88 -41.50 8.43 -45.11
C PRO A 88 -40.88 8.76 -43.74
N ALA A 89 -40.38 7.76 -42.99
CA ALA A 89 -39.25 7.86 -42.03
C ALA A 89 -39.08 6.67 -41.04
N SER A 90 -39.41 5.42 -41.38
CA SER A 90 -39.20 4.28 -40.46
C SER A 90 -37.82 3.60 -40.56
N ALA A 91 -37.09 3.75 -41.67
CA ALA A 91 -35.75 3.17 -41.84
C ALA A 91 -34.63 4.02 -41.18
N SER A 92 -34.71 5.35 -41.29
CA SER A 92 -33.70 6.28 -40.74
C SER A 92 -33.66 6.31 -39.22
N ALA A 93 -34.76 5.96 -38.58
CA ALA A 93 -34.97 5.89 -37.14
C ALA A 93 -34.19 4.73 -36.49
N GLY A 94 -34.36 3.52 -37.04
CA GLY A 94 -33.67 2.31 -36.61
C GLY A 94 -32.18 2.34 -36.94
N ASP A 95 -31.80 2.91 -38.09
CA ASP A 95 -30.39 3.13 -38.43
C ASP A 95 -29.72 4.12 -37.46
N PHE A 96 -30.41 5.20 -37.07
CA PHE A 96 -29.88 6.14 -36.07
C PHE A 96 -29.71 5.50 -34.68
N LEU A 97 -30.66 4.67 -34.24
CA LEU A 97 -30.55 3.90 -32.99
C LEU A 97 -29.34 2.97 -33.03
N ARG A 98 -29.21 2.20 -34.11
CA ARG A 98 -28.10 1.27 -34.31
C ARG A 98 -26.75 1.99 -34.34
N ASP A 99 -26.66 3.11 -35.06
CA ASP A 99 -25.44 3.94 -35.12
C ASP A 99 -25.11 4.54 -33.75
N ALA A 100 -26.11 4.96 -32.97
CA ALA A 100 -25.92 5.49 -31.61
C ALA A 100 -25.47 4.41 -30.63
N GLU A 101 -26.04 3.19 -30.71
CA GLU A 101 -25.62 2.03 -29.93
C GLU A 101 -24.19 1.59 -30.28
N GLU A 102 -23.87 1.54 -31.57
CA GLU A 102 -22.53 1.18 -32.04
C GLU A 102 -21.50 2.23 -31.62
N LYS A 103 -21.85 3.52 -31.69
CA LYS A 103 -20.98 4.61 -31.22
C LYS A 103 -20.79 4.58 -29.70
N LEU A 104 -21.83 4.28 -28.93
CA LEU A 104 -21.74 4.11 -27.48
C LEU A 104 -20.83 2.92 -27.12
N ALA A 105 -20.99 1.78 -27.81
CA ALA A 105 -20.15 0.60 -27.64
C ALA A 105 -18.68 0.91 -27.93
N LYS A 106 -18.38 1.53 -29.08
CA LYS A 106 -17.02 1.97 -29.43
C LYS A 106 -16.42 2.93 -28.40
N THR A 107 -17.22 3.83 -27.85
CA THR A 107 -16.75 4.79 -26.83
C THR A 107 -16.44 4.10 -25.50
N ARG A 108 -17.26 3.12 -25.09
CA ARG A 108 -17.00 2.29 -23.91
C ARG A 108 -15.74 1.44 -24.06
N GLU A 109 -15.55 0.83 -25.23
CA GLU A 109 -14.34 0.06 -25.54
C GLU A 109 -13.09 0.95 -25.52
N ALA A 110 -13.17 2.14 -26.10
CA ALA A 110 -12.06 3.11 -26.05
C ALA A 110 -11.74 3.57 -24.63
N LEU A 111 -12.77 3.76 -23.77
CA LEU A 111 -12.55 4.09 -22.36
C LEU A 111 -11.88 2.93 -21.62
N ALA A 112 -12.36 1.70 -21.81
CA ALA A 112 -11.78 0.51 -21.20
C ALA A 112 -10.33 0.28 -21.63
N ALA A 113 -10.01 0.53 -22.90
CA ALA A 113 -8.64 0.44 -23.40
C ALA A 113 -7.72 1.47 -22.72
N ARG A 114 -8.19 2.72 -22.52
CA ARG A 114 -7.44 3.76 -21.81
C ARG A 114 -7.27 3.46 -20.32
N GLU A 115 -8.30 2.91 -19.68
CA GLU A 115 -8.25 2.47 -18.28
C GLU A 115 -7.19 1.36 -18.13
N ALA A 116 -7.18 0.36 -19.03
CA ALA A 116 -6.21 -0.72 -19.02
C ALA A 116 -4.77 -0.23 -19.29
N GLU A 117 -4.57 0.69 -20.24
CA GLU A 117 -3.26 1.29 -20.52
C GLU A 117 -2.76 2.10 -19.31
N SER A 118 -3.63 2.92 -18.71
CA SER A 118 -3.30 3.67 -17.49
C SER A 118 -2.92 2.73 -16.33
N GLU A 119 -3.69 1.66 -16.12
CA GLU A 119 -3.44 0.69 -15.06
C GLU A 119 -2.11 -0.05 -15.28
N ALA A 120 -1.81 -0.44 -16.52
CA ALA A 120 -0.53 -1.04 -16.86
C ALA A 120 0.65 -0.09 -16.55
N GLY A 121 0.50 1.21 -16.85
CA GLY A 121 1.48 2.24 -16.53
C GLY A 121 1.73 2.38 -15.02
N TYR A 122 0.67 2.45 -14.21
CA TYR A 122 0.80 2.51 -12.75
C TYR A 122 1.38 1.21 -12.17
N SER A 123 0.97 0.05 -12.67
CA SER A 123 1.50 -1.25 -12.23
C SER A 123 3.01 -1.35 -12.47
N ALA A 124 3.48 -0.92 -13.65
CA ALA A 124 4.91 -0.85 -13.95
C ALA A 124 5.66 0.12 -13.02
N ALA A 125 5.11 1.32 -12.79
CA ALA A 125 5.70 2.30 -11.89
C ALA A 125 5.75 1.81 -10.43
N PHE A 126 4.72 1.10 -9.96
CA PHE A 126 4.72 0.48 -8.64
C PHE A 126 5.78 -0.62 -8.52
N ALA A 127 5.98 -1.43 -9.56
CA ALA A 127 7.05 -2.42 -9.56
C ALA A 127 8.44 -1.74 -9.49
N GLU A 128 8.67 -0.70 -10.30
CA GLU A 128 9.94 0.03 -10.30
C GLU A 128 10.25 0.70 -8.96
N ILE A 129 9.26 1.40 -8.37
CA ILE A 129 9.49 2.11 -7.09
C ILE A 129 9.76 1.13 -5.94
N ARG A 130 9.07 -0.01 -5.89
CA ARG A 130 9.29 -1.06 -4.87
C ARG A 130 10.68 -1.66 -4.97
N SER A 131 11.10 -2.05 -6.18
CA SER A 131 12.44 -2.58 -6.42
C SER A 131 13.52 -1.55 -6.08
N THR A 132 13.35 -0.30 -6.54
CA THR A 132 14.31 0.78 -6.27
C THR A 132 14.43 1.11 -4.78
N LEU A 133 13.31 1.17 -4.06
CA LEU A 133 13.31 1.38 -2.61
C LEU A 133 13.98 0.21 -1.89
N LYS A 134 13.65 -1.03 -2.24
CA LYS A 134 14.27 -2.22 -1.66
C LYS A 134 15.78 -2.20 -1.84
N ASP A 135 16.27 -1.93 -3.04
CA ASP A 135 17.70 -1.82 -3.34
C ASP A 135 18.37 -0.67 -2.56
N ARG A 136 17.68 0.45 -2.39
CA ARG A 136 18.17 1.58 -1.58
C ARG A 136 18.26 1.19 -0.10
N VAL A 137 17.22 0.60 0.47
CA VAL A 137 17.22 0.13 1.88
C VAL A 137 18.31 -0.91 2.10
N GLN A 138 18.54 -1.82 1.13
CA GLN A 138 19.67 -2.77 1.18
C GLN A 138 21.03 -2.07 1.20
N ARG A 139 21.24 -1.04 0.38
CA ARG A 139 22.48 -0.23 0.40
C ARG A 139 22.66 0.51 1.71
N HIS A 140 21.58 1.08 2.27
CA HIS A 140 21.65 1.72 3.60
C HIS A 140 22.03 0.71 4.68
N LEU A 141 21.43 -0.49 4.69
CA LEU A 141 21.80 -1.57 5.63
C LEU A 141 23.26 -2.04 5.51
N ALA A 142 23.88 -1.90 4.33
CA ALA A 142 25.28 -2.26 4.13
C ALA A 142 26.26 -1.26 4.77
N VAL A 143 25.83 -0.01 4.98
CA VAL A 143 26.67 1.08 5.51
C VAL A 143 26.30 1.42 6.95
N GLN A 144 25.01 1.37 7.28
CA GLN A 144 24.47 1.72 8.58
C GLN A 144 23.91 0.48 9.29
N ARG A 145 24.36 0.26 10.51
CA ARG A 145 23.83 -0.79 11.40
C ARG A 145 22.70 -0.21 12.25
N PRO A 146 21.49 -0.78 12.21
CA PRO A 146 20.44 -0.43 13.16
C PRO A 146 20.92 -0.69 14.59
N ARG A 147 20.75 0.29 15.48
CA ARG A 147 21.05 0.13 16.91
C ARG A 147 19.79 -0.24 17.67
N LEU A 148 19.87 -1.27 18.51
CA LEU A 148 18.80 -1.73 19.38
C LEU A 148 19.28 -1.78 20.83
N THR A 149 18.44 -1.36 21.77
CA THR A 149 18.64 -1.58 23.21
C THR A 149 17.58 -2.57 23.69
N LEU A 150 18.00 -3.77 24.12
CA LEU A 150 17.11 -4.79 24.68
C LEU A 150 17.03 -4.64 26.19
N LEU A 151 15.83 -4.38 26.69
CA LEU A 151 15.49 -4.23 28.09
C LEU A 151 14.81 -5.52 28.59
N LEU A 152 15.40 -6.16 29.59
CA LEU A 152 14.85 -7.36 30.22
C LEU A 152 14.19 -7.01 31.55
N ARG A 153 12.91 -7.35 31.72
CA ARG A 153 12.21 -7.31 33.01
C ARG A 153 11.80 -8.71 33.44
N ARG A 154 12.28 -9.16 34.59
CA ARG A 154 11.87 -10.46 35.17
C ARG A 154 10.49 -10.41 35.81
N VAL A 155 9.71 -11.47 35.62
CA VAL A 155 8.39 -11.70 36.24
C VAL A 155 8.45 -13.04 36.97
N GLY A 156 8.98 -13.03 38.20
CA GLY A 156 9.30 -14.24 38.94
C GLY A 156 10.60 -14.91 38.45
N ALA A 157 10.74 -16.22 38.70
CA ALA A 157 11.97 -16.95 38.43
C ALA A 157 12.10 -17.41 36.95
N GLU A 158 10.99 -17.78 36.31
CA GLU A 158 10.99 -18.49 35.02
C GLU A 158 10.35 -17.70 33.86
N ARG A 159 9.89 -16.47 34.12
CA ARG A 159 9.21 -15.64 33.12
C ARG A 159 9.80 -14.24 33.03
N SER A 160 9.68 -13.64 31.86
CA SER A 160 10.14 -12.28 31.60
C SER A 160 9.25 -11.58 30.59
N ILE A 161 9.30 -10.26 30.65
CA ILE A 161 8.80 -9.36 29.62
C ILE A 161 10.03 -8.71 29.00
N LEU A 162 10.08 -8.70 27.67
CA LEU A 162 11.15 -8.06 26.91
C LEU A 162 10.62 -6.80 26.25
N HIS A 163 11.40 -5.74 26.32
CA HIS A 163 11.16 -4.52 25.56
C HIS A 163 12.40 -4.18 24.74
N VAL A 164 12.19 -3.55 23.59
CA VAL A 164 13.26 -2.90 22.83
C VAL A 164 13.01 -1.39 22.91
N GLU A 165 14.05 -0.59 23.11
CA GLU A 165 13.92 0.86 23.05
C GLU A 165 13.32 1.29 21.71
N ARG A 166 12.45 2.32 21.72
CA ARG A 166 11.83 2.83 20.50
C ARG A 166 12.91 3.33 19.53
N VAL A 167 12.79 2.92 18.27
CA VAL A 167 13.66 3.38 17.18
C VAL A 167 12.98 4.45 16.33
N SER A 168 13.77 5.26 15.62
CA SER A 168 13.30 6.38 14.80
C SER A 168 14.15 6.59 13.54
N GLY A 169 13.74 7.57 12.72
CA GLY A 169 14.37 7.86 11.42
C GLY A 169 14.21 6.69 10.45
N ASP A 170 15.28 6.38 9.72
CA ASP A 170 15.33 5.26 8.77
C ASP A 170 15.30 3.88 9.45
N THR A 171 15.66 3.80 10.73
CA THR A 171 15.89 2.56 11.48
C THR A 171 14.71 1.56 11.41
N PRO A 172 13.44 1.95 11.55
CA PRO A 172 12.30 1.05 11.40
C PRO A 172 12.26 0.36 10.03
N VAL A 173 12.52 1.09 8.95
CA VAL A 173 12.52 0.56 7.57
C VAL A 173 13.67 -0.44 7.39
N LEU A 174 14.86 -0.08 7.89
CA LEU A 174 16.03 -0.96 7.86
C LEU A 174 15.79 -2.27 8.62
N LEU A 175 15.18 -2.19 9.81
CA LEU A 175 14.85 -3.37 10.61
C LEU A 175 13.75 -4.23 9.96
N CYS A 176 12.75 -3.61 9.34
CA CYS A 176 11.70 -4.34 8.63
C CYS A 176 12.30 -5.19 7.49
N LEU A 177 13.19 -4.60 6.68
CA LEU A 177 13.91 -5.34 5.65
C LEU A 177 14.82 -6.41 6.23
N LEU A 178 15.57 -6.10 7.29
CA LEU A 178 16.48 -7.05 7.92
C LEU A 178 15.75 -8.29 8.47
N PHE A 179 14.58 -8.10 9.08
CA PHE A 179 13.85 -9.16 9.78
C PHE A 179 12.90 -9.95 8.89
N SER A 180 12.34 -9.32 7.85
CA SER A 180 11.33 -9.94 6.98
C SER A 180 11.80 -10.16 5.55
N GLY A 181 12.90 -9.54 5.12
CA GLY A 181 13.32 -9.51 3.72
C GLY A 181 12.46 -8.60 2.82
N ARG A 182 11.49 -7.88 3.41
CA ARG A 182 10.53 -7.01 2.72
C ARG A 182 10.62 -5.59 3.27
N ILE A 183 10.32 -4.61 2.42
CA ILE A 183 10.21 -3.21 2.84
C ILE A 183 8.78 -2.94 3.36
N PRO A 184 8.57 -2.03 4.32
CA PRO A 184 7.23 -1.64 4.74
C PRO A 184 6.51 -0.89 3.61
N SER A 185 5.17 -0.86 3.61
CA SER A 185 4.38 -0.10 2.61
C SER A 185 4.37 1.42 2.84
N ARG A 186 4.83 1.87 4.02
CA ARG A 186 4.95 3.29 4.42
C ARG A 186 6.23 3.51 5.25
N TYR A 187 6.79 4.71 5.17
CA TYR A 187 8.00 5.08 5.91
C TYR A 187 7.77 5.14 7.43
N GLY A 188 6.73 5.87 7.87
CA GLY A 188 6.36 6.04 9.28
C GLY A 188 5.70 4.83 9.94
N PHE A 189 5.67 3.67 9.29
CA PHE A 189 4.78 2.55 9.65
C PHE A 189 4.81 2.13 11.12
N LEU A 190 5.98 2.19 11.77
CA LEU A 190 6.14 1.76 13.15
C LEU A 190 5.58 2.77 14.15
N LEU A 191 5.58 4.05 13.80
CA LEU A 191 5.23 5.17 14.68
C LEU A 191 3.85 5.76 14.35
N ASP A 192 3.27 5.44 13.20
CA ASP A 192 1.88 5.77 12.89
C ASP A 192 0.95 5.16 13.96
N ASP A 193 0.02 5.98 14.48
CA ASP A 193 -0.89 5.64 15.58
C ASP A 193 -0.18 5.19 16.87
N SER A 194 1.07 5.63 17.11
CA SER A 194 1.75 5.31 18.37
C SER A 194 0.92 5.82 19.55
N THR A 195 0.63 4.93 20.49
CA THR A 195 -0.14 5.22 21.70
C THR A 195 0.63 4.78 22.93
N GLU A 196 0.46 5.50 24.03
CA GLU A 196 0.95 5.12 25.36
C GLU A 196 -0.02 4.19 26.10
N ASP A 197 -1.25 4.06 25.59
CA ASP A 197 -2.26 3.19 26.19
C ASP A 197 -2.04 1.72 25.76
N VAL A 198 -1.55 0.92 26.71
CA VAL A 198 -1.29 -0.51 26.54
C VAL A 198 -2.58 -1.36 26.47
N ALA A 199 -3.72 -0.83 26.93
CA ALA A 199 -5.00 -1.54 26.89
C ALA A 199 -5.62 -1.51 25.49
N LEU A 200 -5.21 -0.58 24.62
CA LEU A 200 -5.71 -0.51 23.25
C LEU A 200 -5.23 -1.73 22.44
N PRO A 201 -6.08 -2.24 21.53
CA PRO A 201 -5.66 -3.26 20.59
C PRO A 201 -4.54 -2.72 19.69
N PRO A 202 -3.69 -3.62 19.15
CA PRO A 202 -2.69 -3.25 18.15
C PRO A 202 -3.29 -2.44 16.99
N ALA A 203 -2.47 -1.58 16.39
CA ALA A 203 -2.85 -0.83 15.19
C ALA A 203 -3.26 -1.81 14.06
N PRO A 204 -4.34 -1.52 13.32
CA PRO A 204 -4.70 -2.32 12.16
C PRO A 204 -3.62 -2.17 11.09
N LEU A 205 -3.39 -3.21 10.30
CA LEU A 205 -2.55 -3.18 9.10
C LEU A 205 -3.03 -2.10 8.14
N TYR A 206 -2.14 -1.65 7.25
CA TYR A 206 -2.58 -0.77 6.18
C TYR A 206 -3.46 -1.55 5.19
N PRO A 207 -4.58 -0.97 4.73
CA PRO A 207 -5.43 -1.58 3.70
C PRO A 207 -4.81 -1.34 2.30
N ASP A 208 -3.53 -1.67 2.14
CA ASP A 208 -2.80 -1.61 0.88
C ASP A 208 -2.07 -2.93 0.59
N GLU A 209 -1.49 -3.06 -0.61
CA GLU A 209 -0.71 -4.23 -1.03
C GLU A 209 -1.44 -5.57 -0.83
N GLY A 210 -2.72 -5.62 -1.21
CA GLY A 210 -3.55 -6.84 -1.15
C GLY A 210 -4.26 -7.08 0.18
N VAL A 211 -4.17 -6.17 1.15
CA VAL A 211 -4.95 -6.25 2.39
C VAL A 211 -6.35 -5.70 2.17
N ALA A 212 -7.35 -6.57 2.18
CA ALA A 212 -8.75 -6.17 2.13
C ALA A 212 -9.17 -5.42 3.41
N PRO A 213 -10.17 -4.50 3.35
CA PRO A 213 -10.63 -3.77 4.53
C PRO A 213 -11.11 -4.65 5.70
N SER A 214 -11.61 -5.85 5.42
CA SER A 214 -12.01 -6.84 6.43
C SER A 214 -10.82 -7.51 7.14
N ASP A 215 -9.64 -7.48 6.51
CA ASP A 215 -8.49 -8.31 6.89
C ASP A 215 -7.37 -7.50 7.57
N VAL A 216 -7.64 -6.21 7.84
CA VAL A 216 -6.69 -5.27 8.47
C VAL A 216 -6.38 -5.62 9.93
N ARG A 217 -7.18 -6.49 10.57
CA ARG A 217 -6.95 -6.99 11.94
C ARG A 217 -6.78 -8.52 11.94
N PRO A 218 -5.68 -9.04 11.38
CA PRO A 218 -5.43 -10.47 11.40
C PRO A 218 -5.19 -10.96 12.83
N ASP A 219 -5.58 -12.19 13.10
CA ASP A 219 -5.09 -12.93 14.26
C ASP A 219 -3.59 -13.29 14.08
N ALA A 220 -2.98 -13.93 15.09
CA ALA A 220 -1.57 -14.25 15.02
C ALA A 220 -1.22 -15.18 13.86
N SER A 221 -2.00 -16.24 13.64
CA SER A 221 -1.75 -17.21 12.57
C SER A 221 -1.86 -16.57 11.18
N ALA A 222 -2.89 -15.75 10.95
CA ALA A 222 -3.08 -15.01 9.71
C ALA A 222 -1.97 -13.97 9.49
N LEU A 223 -1.47 -13.35 10.56
CA LEU A 223 -0.33 -12.43 10.45
C LEU A 223 0.96 -13.17 10.09
N VAL A 224 1.24 -14.32 10.72
CA VAL A 224 2.41 -15.15 10.37
C VAL A 224 2.35 -15.57 8.91
N ALA A 225 1.20 -16.06 8.44
CA ALA A 225 1.01 -16.45 7.06
C ALA A 225 1.33 -15.29 6.09
N ARG A 226 0.85 -14.08 6.41
CA ARG A 226 1.08 -12.89 5.57
C ARG A 226 2.54 -12.44 5.54
N VAL A 227 3.25 -12.50 6.67
CA VAL A 227 4.67 -12.15 6.70
C VAL A 227 5.51 -13.17 5.93
N ARG A 228 5.14 -14.45 5.99
CA ARG A 228 5.82 -15.54 5.26
C ARG A 228 5.46 -15.60 3.79
N ASP A 229 4.36 -14.97 3.39
CA ASP A 229 3.95 -14.92 2.00
C ASP A 229 5.01 -14.22 1.13
N ALA A 230 5.09 -14.65 -0.13
CA ALA A 230 6.02 -14.09 -1.08
C ALA A 230 5.66 -12.63 -1.41
N GLY A 231 6.67 -11.79 -1.61
CA GLY A 231 6.46 -10.41 -2.01
C GLY A 231 7.61 -9.52 -1.62
N GLU A 232 7.56 -8.27 -2.07
CA GLU A 232 8.61 -7.27 -1.77
C GLU A 232 8.21 -6.33 -0.64
N VAL A 233 6.90 -6.12 -0.45
CA VAL A 233 6.35 -5.08 0.43
C VAL A 233 5.48 -5.67 1.50
N LEU A 234 5.62 -5.19 2.73
CA LEU A 234 4.87 -5.66 3.87
C LEU A 234 3.96 -4.53 4.42
N PRO A 235 2.62 -4.65 4.32
CA PRO A 235 1.67 -3.59 4.73
C PRO A 235 1.41 -3.58 6.24
N VAL A 236 2.48 -3.51 7.04
CA VAL A 236 2.40 -3.53 8.52
C VAL A 236 2.31 -2.13 9.10
N LYS A 237 1.67 -2.02 10.26
CA LYS A 237 1.53 -0.78 11.02
C LYS A 237 1.78 -1.05 12.51
N GLY A 238 2.52 -0.16 13.16
CA GLY A 238 2.81 -0.20 14.59
C GLY A 238 3.63 -1.39 15.08
N MET A 239 4.28 -2.18 14.20
CA MET A 239 5.09 -3.32 14.64
C MET A 239 6.14 -3.79 13.64
N LEU A 240 7.20 -4.42 14.15
CA LEU A 240 8.22 -5.13 13.38
C LEU A 240 8.06 -6.65 13.55
N PRO A 241 7.87 -7.43 12.48
CA PRO A 241 7.83 -8.89 12.58
C PRO A 241 9.25 -9.48 12.59
N LEU A 242 9.44 -10.58 13.32
CA LEU A 242 10.72 -11.28 13.42
C LEU A 242 10.51 -12.78 13.54
N ALA A 243 11.04 -13.55 12.58
CA ALA A 243 11.12 -14.99 12.68
C ALA A 243 12.43 -15.42 13.37
N VAL A 244 12.31 -16.20 14.45
CA VAL A 244 13.45 -16.65 15.25
C VAL A 244 13.61 -18.17 15.10
N PRO A 245 14.73 -18.67 14.56
CA PRO A 245 14.97 -20.11 14.41
C PRO A 245 14.99 -20.85 15.75
N ARG A 246 14.39 -22.04 15.77
CA ARG A 246 14.40 -22.94 16.93
C ARG A 246 15.54 -23.95 16.88
N PRO A 247 16.11 -24.33 18.04
CA PRO A 247 16.93 -25.54 18.13
C PRO A 247 16.11 -26.75 17.69
N GLY A 248 16.61 -27.53 16.72
CA GLY A 248 15.91 -28.71 16.19
C GLY A 248 14.98 -28.45 14.99
N GLY A 249 14.88 -27.20 14.51
CA GLY A 249 14.19 -26.87 13.28
C GLY A 249 12.87 -26.09 13.47
N GLY A 250 12.48 -25.39 12.42
CA GLY A 250 11.37 -24.44 12.44
C GLY A 250 11.71 -23.11 13.10
N GLU A 251 10.70 -22.27 13.27
CA GLU A 251 10.85 -20.89 13.74
C GLU A 251 9.69 -20.52 14.64
N ASP A 252 10.00 -19.72 15.67
CA ASP A 252 9.01 -19.00 16.46
C ASP A 252 8.82 -17.60 15.86
N PHE A 253 7.58 -17.15 15.78
CA PHE A 253 7.26 -15.83 15.22
C PHE A 253 7.05 -14.83 16.35
N PHE A 254 7.90 -13.82 16.37
CA PHE A 254 7.81 -12.68 17.28
C PHE A 254 7.34 -11.44 16.52
N ARG A 255 6.74 -10.50 17.24
CA ARG A 255 6.59 -9.12 16.79
C ARG A 255 7.08 -8.16 17.86
N LEU A 256 7.67 -7.05 17.43
CA LEU A 256 8.00 -5.90 18.27
C LEU A 256 6.88 -4.89 18.09
N LEU A 257 5.93 -4.87 19.01
CA LEU A 257 4.74 -4.03 18.97
C LEU A 257 5.03 -2.66 19.58
N GLN A 258 4.74 -1.57 18.87
CA GLN A 258 4.89 -0.22 19.39
C GLN A 258 3.98 0.02 20.59
N ARG A 259 4.57 0.33 21.75
CA ARG A 259 3.86 0.62 23.02
C ARG A 259 4.53 1.78 23.74
N GLY A 260 4.02 3.00 23.57
CA GLY A 260 4.63 4.19 24.16
C GLY A 260 6.13 4.26 23.86
N ALA A 261 6.96 4.54 24.85
CA ALA A 261 8.41 4.72 24.68
C ALA A 261 9.20 3.46 24.29
N VAL A 262 8.55 2.29 24.16
CA VAL A 262 9.23 1.03 23.83
C VAL A 262 8.53 0.26 22.70
N LEU A 263 9.20 -0.78 22.20
CA LEU A 263 8.61 -1.86 21.43
C LEU A 263 8.50 -3.08 22.33
N GLU A 264 7.29 -3.55 22.56
CA GLU A 264 7.02 -4.74 23.37
C GLU A 264 7.19 -6.00 22.54
N VAL A 265 7.95 -6.97 23.05
CA VAL A 265 8.18 -8.24 22.37
C VAL A 265 7.02 -9.18 22.67
N GLU A 266 6.32 -9.60 21.62
CA GLU A 266 5.24 -10.56 21.71
C GLU A 266 5.53 -11.80 20.86
N LEU A 267 5.20 -12.98 21.39
CA LEU A 267 5.31 -14.27 20.72
C LEU A 267 3.93 -14.73 20.24
N ALA A 268 3.84 -15.20 19.00
CA ALA A 268 2.64 -15.84 18.47
C ALA A 268 2.42 -17.21 19.12
N GLU A 269 1.21 -17.45 19.63
CA GLU A 269 0.76 -18.73 20.18
C GLU A 269 -0.66 -19.02 19.67
N GLY A 270 -0.76 -19.91 18.66
CA GLY A 270 -2.03 -20.18 17.99
C GLY A 270 -2.60 -18.93 17.31
N ALA A 271 -3.78 -18.49 17.74
CA ALA A 271 -4.45 -17.29 17.19
C ALA A 271 -4.07 -15.99 17.93
N THR A 272 -3.34 -16.06 19.04
CA THR A 272 -3.06 -14.90 19.89
C THR A 272 -1.58 -14.56 19.97
N PHE A 273 -1.30 -13.37 20.50
CA PHE A 273 0.03 -12.92 20.88
C PHE A 273 0.12 -12.81 22.40
N ARG A 274 1.28 -13.10 22.96
CA ARG A 274 1.57 -12.88 24.39
C ARG A 274 2.93 -12.22 24.60
N ASN A 275 3.02 -11.41 25.64
CA ASN A 275 4.20 -10.63 26.02
C ASN A 275 4.94 -11.19 27.25
N VAL A 276 4.30 -12.07 28.02
CA VAL A 276 4.95 -12.83 29.09
C VAL A 276 5.58 -14.07 28.48
N LEU A 277 6.91 -14.05 28.39
CA LEU A 277 7.70 -15.08 27.76
C LEU A 277 8.29 -16.01 28.81
N GLY A 278 8.38 -17.30 28.49
CA GLY A 278 9.18 -18.24 29.25
C GLY A 278 10.67 -17.90 29.12
N ARG A 279 11.47 -18.45 30.04
CA ARG A 279 12.93 -18.30 30.03
C ARG A 279 13.56 -18.68 28.68
N GLU A 280 13.25 -19.87 28.17
CA GLU A 280 13.82 -20.35 26.89
C GLU A 280 13.44 -19.49 25.68
N GLU A 281 12.24 -18.92 25.68
CA GLU A 281 11.75 -18.05 24.60
C GLU A 281 12.47 -16.71 24.64
N SER A 282 12.66 -16.17 25.84
CA SER A 282 13.38 -14.92 26.07
C SER A 282 14.85 -15.03 25.69
N GLU A 283 15.51 -16.11 26.15
CA GLU A 283 16.91 -16.42 25.81
C GLU A 283 17.09 -16.63 24.30
N ARG A 284 16.11 -17.23 23.63
CA ARG A 284 16.14 -17.46 22.17
C ARG A 284 15.97 -16.19 21.36
N PHE A 285 15.04 -15.32 21.75
CA PHE A 285 14.88 -14.01 21.15
C PHE A 285 16.16 -13.17 21.32
N ALA A 286 16.66 -13.06 22.56
CA ALA A 286 17.91 -12.33 22.84
C ALA A 286 19.11 -12.94 22.10
N GLY A 287 19.21 -14.27 22.06
CA GLY A 287 20.23 -15.01 21.34
C GLY A 287 20.17 -14.77 19.82
N HIS A 288 18.99 -14.57 19.25
CA HIS A 288 18.84 -14.19 17.85
C HIS A 288 19.38 -12.80 17.57
N LEU A 289 19.04 -11.80 18.40
CA LEU A 289 19.60 -10.45 18.26
C LEU A 289 21.12 -10.45 18.46
N LEU A 290 21.63 -11.21 19.43
CA LEU A 290 23.07 -11.40 19.63
C LEU A 290 23.74 -12.00 18.39
N ARG A 291 23.12 -12.98 17.72
CA ARG A 291 23.64 -13.53 16.46
C ARG A 291 23.72 -12.46 15.38
N LEU A 292 22.72 -11.59 15.26
CA LEU A 292 22.75 -10.47 14.30
C LEU A 292 23.86 -9.47 14.65
N LYS A 293 24.08 -9.16 15.94
CA LYS A 293 25.20 -8.33 16.39
C LYS A 293 26.54 -8.93 16.01
N LEU A 294 26.75 -10.22 16.31
CA LEU A 294 27.98 -10.94 16.01
C LEU A 294 28.23 -11.05 14.50
N ALA A 295 27.18 -11.10 13.69
CA ALA A 295 27.25 -11.04 12.24
C ALA A 295 27.45 -9.61 11.69
N GLY A 296 27.56 -8.59 12.56
CA GLY A 296 27.74 -7.20 12.17
C GLY A 296 26.53 -6.59 11.44
N ARG A 297 25.33 -7.15 11.66
CA ARG A 297 24.08 -6.72 10.99
C ARG A 297 23.33 -5.64 11.79
N ILE A 298 23.52 -5.62 13.10
CA ILE A 298 22.96 -4.62 14.02
C ILE A 298 24.01 -4.24 15.06
N ASP A 299 23.81 -3.11 15.72
CA ASP A 299 24.39 -2.84 17.03
C ASP A 299 23.34 -3.16 18.10
N LEU A 300 23.76 -3.83 19.16
CA LEU A 300 22.85 -4.28 20.23
C LEU A 300 23.46 -4.02 21.59
N ASP A 301 22.74 -3.29 22.42
CA ASP A 301 22.99 -3.14 23.85
C ASP A 301 21.95 -3.96 24.62
N ILE A 302 22.36 -4.61 25.70
CA ILE A 302 21.46 -5.42 26.55
C ILE A 302 21.54 -4.86 27.96
N GLU A 303 20.41 -4.40 28.46
CA GLU A 303 20.25 -3.90 29.82
C GLU A 303 19.37 -4.87 30.60
N ALA A 304 19.92 -5.38 31.70
CA ALA A 304 19.16 -6.15 32.67
C ALA A 304 18.59 -5.19 33.71
N GLY A 305 17.26 -5.11 33.79
CA GLY A 305 16.54 -4.40 34.84
C GLY A 305 16.37 -5.21 36.12
#